data_AF-A0A1S6FLR0-F1
#
_entry.id   AF-A0A1S6FLR0-F1
#
_cell.length_a   1.000
_cell.length_b   1.000
_cell.length_c   1.000
_cell.angle_alpha   90.00
_cell.angle_beta   90.00
_cell.angle_gamma   90.00
#
_symmetry.space_group_name_H-M   'P 1'
#
loop_
_entity.id
_entity.type
_entity.pdbx_description
1 polymer ?
#
loop_
_entity_poly.entity_id
_entity_poly.type
_entity_poly.pdbx_seq_one_letter_code
_entity_poly.pdbx_strand_id
1 'polypeptide(L)'
;MNGLERDQLFVALTRPQMFAGVTYSYFIANAVIATELFLIFKSPWAIVAALVIHFIGVILCLREPRFFDLWITRLGRCPRVRNHAIWRCNSYRP
;
A
#
# COMPACT_ATOMS: atom_id res chain seq x y z
N MET A 1 -32.49 9.96 -29.35
CA MET A 1 -31.91 9.84 -28.00
C MET A 1 -30.44 9.56 -28.19
N ASN A 2 -29.58 10.58 -28.12
CA ASN A 2 -28.14 10.36 -28.23
C ASN A 2 -27.66 9.79 -26.90
N GLY A 3 -27.24 8.52 -26.91
CA GLY A 3 -26.71 7.85 -25.73
C GLY A 3 -25.38 8.47 -25.28
N LEU A 4 -24.99 8.18 -24.04
CA LEU A 4 -23.67 8.54 -23.53
C LEU A 4 -22.59 7.77 -24.30
N GLU A 5 -21.70 8.51 -24.96
CA GLU A 5 -20.45 7.97 -25.52
C GLU A 5 -19.54 7.54 -24.37
N ARG A 6 -18.99 6.32 -24.45
CA ARG A 6 -18.13 5.73 -23.41
C ARG A 6 -16.95 5.03 -24.04
N ASP A 7 -15.75 5.46 -23.67
CA ASP A 7 -14.53 4.76 -24.00
C ASP A 7 -14.22 3.65 -23.00
N GLN A 8 -13.61 2.57 -23.48
CA GLN A 8 -13.12 1.51 -22.60
C GLN A 8 -11.88 1.97 -21.85
N LEU A 9 -11.90 1.84 -20.52
CA LEU A 9 -10.73 2.07 -19.69
C LEU A 9 -9.89 0.79 -19.61
N PHE A 10 -8.71 0.80 -20.22
CA PHE A 10 -7.72 -0.25 -20.07
C PHE A 10 -7.03 -0.15 -18.70
N VAL A 11 -7.63 -0.77 -17.69
CA VAL A 11 -7.20 -0.70 -16.28
C VAL A 11 -5.72 -1.08 -16.09
N ALA A 12 -5.18 -1.97 -16.93
CA ALA A 12 -3.76 -2.33 -16.87
C ALA A 12 -2.81 -1.14 -17.14
N LEU A 13 -3.21 -0.18 -17.97
CA LEU A 13 -2.41 1.00 -18.31
C LEU A 13 -2.50 2.11 -17.26
N THR A 14 -3.50 2.06 -16.36
CA THR A 14 -3.71 3.11 -15.35
C THR A 14 -3.36 2.67 -13.93
N ARG A 15 -3.19 1.36 -13.71
CA ARG A 15 -2.75 0.82 -12.42
C ARG A 15 -1.23 0.91 -12.25
N PRO A 16 -0.75 1.03 -11.00
CA PRO A 16 0.68 0.92 -10.71
C PRO A 16 1.18 -0.47 -11.14
N GLN A 17 2.49 -0.63 -11.30
CA GLN A 17 3.08 -1.94 -11.53
C GLN A 17 2.74 -2.88 -10.36
N MET A 18 2.14 -4.03 -10.68
CA MET A 18 1.73 -5.05 -9.72
C MET A 18 2.41 -6.39 -9.98
N PHE A 19 2.67 -7.14 -8.93
CA PHE A 19 3.20 -8.51 -8.98
C PHE A 19 2.46 -9.37 -7.96
N ALA A 20 1.99 -10.55 -8.38
CA ALA A 20 1.26 -11.50 -7.52
C ALA A 20 0.12 -10.86 -6.68
N GLY A 21 -0.61 -9.90 -7.26
CA GLY A 21 -1.78 -9.27 -6.63
C GLY A 21 -1.50 -8.06 -5.71
N VAL A 22 -0.24 -7.67 -5.52
CA VAL A 22 0.17 -6.48 -4.76
C VAL A 22 0.99 -5.52 -5.63
N THR A 23 1.22 -4.28 -5.19
CA THR A 23 2.13 -3.37 -5.89
C THR A 23 3.58 -3.82 -5.79
N TYR A 24 4.40 -3.46 -6.77
CA TYR A 24 5.82 -3.77 -6.76
C TYR A 24 6.51 -3.26 -5.48
N SER A 25 6.21 -2.01 -5.06
CA SER A 25 6.72 -1.43 -3.81
C SER A 25 6.41 -2.31 -2.59
N TYR A 26 5.17 -2.80 -2.49
CA TYR A 26 4.75 -3.66 -1.37
C TYR A 26 5.44 -5.02 -1.41
N PHE A 27 5.57 -5.62 -2.61
CA PHE A 27 6.26 -6.90 -2.78
C PHE A 27 7.72 -6.83 -2.32
N ILE A 28 8.43 -5.76 -2.71
CA ILE A 28 9.81 -5.53 -2.28
C ILE A 28 9.89 -5.29 -0.76
N ALA A 29 9.00 -4.49 -0.19
CA ALA A 29 8.95 -4.29 1.26
C ALA A 29 8.73 -5.62 2.00
N ASN A 30 7.83 -6.47 1.53
CA ASN A 30 7.60 -7.80 2.09
C ASN A 30 8.84 -8.70 2.00
N ALA A 31 9.53 -8.70 0.87
CA ALA A 31 10.77 -9.45 0.68
C ALA A 31 11.86 -8.98 1.66
N VAL A 32 12.06 -7.66 1.80
CA VAL A 32 13.01 -7.09 2.77
C VAL A 32 12.66 -7.53 4.19
N ILE A 33 11.40 -7.37 4.61
CA ILE A 33 10.97 -7.79 5.95
C ILE A 33 11.22 -9.30 6.16
N ALA A 34 10.89 -10.13 5.18
CA ALA A 34 11.11 -11.58 5.26
C ALA A 34 12.60 -11.92 5.41
N THR A 35 13.46 -11.26 4.64
CA THR A 35 14.92 -11.44 4.73
C THR A 35 15.44 -11.02 6.09
N GLU A 36 15.06 -9.84 6.60
CA GLU A 36 15.47 -9.36 7.92
C GLU A 36 15.03 -10.33 9.03
N LEU A 37 13.76 -10.77 9.02
CA LEU A 37 13.25 -11.75 9.97
C LEU A 37 14.03 -13.06 9.90
N PHE A 38 14.34 -13.54 8.69
CA PHE A 38 15.15 -14.74 8.53
C PHE A 38 16.56 -14.56 9.09
N LEU A 39 17.22 -13.42 8.86
CA LEU A 39 18.58 -13.17 9.35
C LEU A 39 18.64 -13.09 10.88
N ILE A 40 17.62 -12.49 11.51
CA ILE A 40 17.53 -12.34 12.97
C ILE A 40 17.21 -13.68 13.62
N PHE A 41 16.11 -14.33 13.19
CA PHE A 41 15.60 -15.53 13.85
C PHE A 41 16.23 -16.83 13.35
N LYS A 42 16.91 -16.78 12.19
CA LYS A 42 17.54 -17.94 11.52
C LYS A 42 16.58 -19.12 11.38
N SER A 43 15.32 -18.80 11.04
CA SER A 43 14.21 -19.74 11.09
C SER A 43 13.37 -19.69 9.82
N PRO A 44 12.92 -20.84 9.28
CA PRO A 44 12.05 -20.87 8.11
C PRO A 44 10.67 -20.24 8.36
N TRP A 45 10.29 -20.00 9.62
CA TRP A 45 9.05 -19.30 9.97
C TRP A 45 8.94 -17.89 9.37
N ALA A 46 10.06 -17.28 8.95
CA ALA A 46 10.06 -16.03 8.19
C ALA A 46 9.25 -16.12 6.88
N ILE A 47 9.19 -17.31 6.25
CA ILE A 47 8.37 -17.54 5.05
C ILE A 47 6.88 -17.43 5.38
N VAL A 48 6.44 -18.01 6.50
CA VAL A 48 5.04 -17.92 6.95
C VAL A 48 4.67 -16.46 7.22
N ALA A 49 5.54 -15.69 7.87
CA ALA A 49 5.33 -14.26 8.06
C ALA A 49 5.22 -13.51 6.72
N ALA A 50 6.10 -13.81 5.76
CA ALA A 50 6.08 -13.21 4.42
C ALA A 50 4.76 -13.51 3.68
N LEU A 51 4.24 -14.74 3.79
CA LEU A 51 2.97 -15.14 3.18
C LEU A 51 1.78 -14.41 3.83
N VAL A 52 1.76 -14.30 5.15
CA VAL A 52 0.71 -13.59 5.89
C VAL A 52 0.70 -12.11 5.52
N ILE A 53 1.87 -11.46 5.52
CA ILE A 53 2.00 -10.06 5.11
C ILE A 53 1.53 -9.91 3.65
N HIS A 54 2.04 -10.74 2.72
CA HIS A 54 1.63 -10.70 1.31
C HIS A 54 0.11 -10.80 1.15
N PHE A 55 -0.53 -11.74 1.84
CA PHE A 55 -1.97 -11.95 1.74
C PHE A 55 -2.78 -10.76 2.26
N ILE A 56 -2.34 -10.11 3.33
CA ILE A 56 -2.92 -8.84 3.79
C ILE A 56 -2.80 -7.78 2.69
N GLY A 57 -1.63 -7.67 2.05
CA GLY A 57 -1.42 -6.77 0.92
C GLY A 57 -2.40 -7.02 -0.22
N VAL A 58 -2.61 -8.29 -0.60
CA VAL A 58 -3.58 -8.67 -1.64
C VAL A 58 -4.98 -8.19 -1.28
N ILE A 59 -5.44 -8.43 -0.05
CA ILE A 59 -6.75 -7.99 0.43
C ILE A 59 -6.88 -6.46 0.37
N LEU A 60 -5.87 -5.72 0.79
CA LEU A 60 -5.89 -4.25 0.76
C LEU A 60 -5.91 -3.71 -0.68
N CYS A 61 -5.17 -4.33 -1.60
CA CYS A 61 -5.17 -3.98 -3.02
C CYS A 61 -6.51 -4.25 -3.73
N LEU A 62 -7.41 -5.08 -3.17
CA LEU A 62 -8.76 -5.24 -3.69
C LEU A 62 -9.60 -3.95 -3.56
N ARG A 63 -9.34 -3.14 -2.53
CA ARG A 63 -10.01 -1.84 -2.34
C ARG A 63 -9.27 -0.70 -3.04
N GLU A 64 -7.97 -0.60 -2.81
CA GLU A 64 -7.14 0.46 -3.38
C GLU A 64 -5.76 -0.10 -3.74
N PRO A 65 -5.46 -0.30 -5.04
CA PRO A 65 -4.17 -0.82 -5.47
C PRO A 65 -2.99 0.00 -4.94
N ARG A 66 -3.11 1.32 -4.85
CA ARG A 66 -2.02 2.23 -4.43
C ARG A 66 -1.98 2.44 -2.91
N PHE A 67 -2.67 1.64 -2.09
CA PHE A 67 -2.80 1.91 -0.65
C PHE A 67 -1.44 2.10 0.04
N PHE A 68 -0.45 1.29 -0.36
CA PHE A 68 0.89 1.30 0.23
C PHE A 68 1.66 2.57 -0.14
N ASP A 69 1.65 2.95 -1.42
CA ASP A 69 2.33 4.16 -1.89
C ASP A 69 1.67 5.43 -1.32
N LEU A 70 0.33 5.43 -1.21
CA LEU A 70 -0.43 6.50 -0.57
C LEU A 70 -0.13 6.61 0.92
N TRP A 71 0.04 5.47 1.60
CA TRP A 71 0.42 5.42 3.00
C TRP A 71 1.83 5.98 3.23
N ILE A 72 2.82 5.56 2.43
CA ILE A 72 4.18 6.12 2.48
C ILE A 72 4.15 7.63 2.22
N THR A 73 3.42 8.06 1.19
CA THR A 73 3.30 9.49 0.86
C THR A 73 2.66 10.28 2.01
N ARG A 74 1.60 9.74 2.63
CA ARG A 74 0.98 10.36 3.80
C ARG A 74 1.96 10.51 4.95
N LEU A 75 2.75 9.48 5.25
CA LEU A 75 3.76 9.54 6.30
C LEU A 75 4.87 10.55 6.01
N GLY A 76 5.35 10.61 4.75
CA GLY A 76 6.47 11.46 4.37
C GLY A 76 6.11 12.93 4.12
N ARG A 77 4.91 13.22 3.60
CA ARG A 77 4.50 14.57 3.18
C ARG A 77 3.44 15.19 4.08
N CYS A 78 2.62 14.38 4.73
CA CYS A 78 1.49 14.84 5.54
C CYS A 78 1.50 14.24 6.96
N PRO A 79 2.62 14.35 7.71
CA PRO A 79 2.67 13.84 9.08
C PRO A 79 1.64 14.56 9.96
N ARG A 80 1.09 13.85 10.94
CA ARG A 80 0.04 14.37 11.83
C ARG A 80 0.61 15.43 12.76
N VAL A 81 0.03 16.63 12.74
CA VAL A 81 0.42 17.76 13.62
C VAL A 81 -0.15 17.62 15.04
N ARG A 82 0.47 18.29 16.03
CA ARG A 82 0.09 18.18 17.46
C ARG A 82 -1.38 18.49 17.74
N ASN A 83 -1.97 19.45 17.03
CA ASN A 83 -3.37 19.86 17.20
C ASN A 83 -4.36 19.05 16.36
N HIS A 84 -3.94 18.00 15.64
CA HIS A 84 -4.85 17.20 14.83
C HIS A 84 -5.94 16.52 15.68
N ALA A 85 -5.69 16.25 16.96
CA ALA A 85 -6.74 15.72 17.86
C ALA A 85 -7.94 16.68 17.97
N ILE A 86 -7.70 18.00 17.92
CA ILE A 86 -8.70 19.04 18.02
C ILE A 86 -9.42 19.18 16.67
N TRP A 87 -8.65 19.40 15.60
CA TRP A 87 -9.21 19.77 14.29
C TRP A 87 -9.58 18.59 13.41
N ARG A 88 -9.14 17.37 13.75
CA ARG A 88 -9.23 16.16 12.92
C ARG A 88 -8.61 16.31 11.51
N CYS A 89 -7.78 17.32 11.32
CA CYS A 89 -6.98 17.57 10.13
C CYS A 89 -5.66 18.26 10.50
N ASN A 90 -4.74 18.34 9.54
CA ASN A 90 -3.55 19.16 9.70
C ASN A 90 -3.91 20.64 9.48
N SER A 91 -3.96 21.40 10.58
CA SER A 91 -4.25 22.84 10.57
C SER A 91 -3.02 23.65 10.96
N TYR A 92 -2.76 24.75 10.25
CA TYR A 92 -1.70 25.71 10.57
C TYR A 92 -2.06 26.63 11.74
N ARG A 93 -3.34 26.67 12.14
CA ARG A 93 -3.77 27.43 13.32
C ARG A 93 -3.68 26.53 14.55
N PRO A 94 -3.04 26.97 15.65
CA PRO A 94 -2.95 26.20 16.88
C PRO A 94 -4.33 25.72 17.34
#